data_AF-A0A846VZC1-F1
#
_entry.id   AF-A0A846VZC1-F1
#
_cell.length_a   1.000
_cell.length_b   1.000
_cell.length_c   1.000
_cell.angle_alpha   90.00
_cell.angle_beta   90.00
_cell.angle_gamma   90.00
#
_symmetry.space_group_name_H-M   'P 1'
#
loop_
_entity.id
_entity.type
_entity.pdbx_description
1 polymer ?
#
loop_
_entity_poly.entity_id
_entity_poly.type
_entity_poly.pdbx_seq_one_letter_code
_entity_poly.pdbx_strand_id
1 'polypeptide(L)'
;MAGLVPQWGVAGYRIDFALAHPEQPSRMVLAVEADGDSYHRTTSARDRDRLRQEHLERLGWRFHRVWASAWFNDPDRELHRIITAWEDAVTLADKEPPPVTAMRDLPQFTTSTEPTLPRPNLTPDFTIDNYTHDQVVAMFLWRMSDGLLLDPEERTQQVPTDLGFKRRGSRIDARLQRALEDAQRTRQKVKP
;
A
#
# COMPACT_ATOMS: atom_id res chain seq x y z
N MET A 1 28.33 -6.11 5.11
CA MET A 1 27.35 -5.00 5.24
C MET A 1 25.99 -5.58 4.92
N ALA A 2 25.04 -5.52 5.85
CA ALA A 2 23.67 -5.94 5.62
C ALA A 2 23.06 -5.07 4.52
N GLY A 3 22.48 -5.69 3.49
CA GLY A 3 21.82 -4.96 2.41
C GLY A 3 20.48 -4.43 2.90
N LEU A 4 20.38 -3.14 3.21
CA LEU A 4 19.11 -2.47 3.42
C LEU A 4 18.69 -1.78 2.13
N VAL A 5 17.48 -2.06 1.66
CA VAL A 5 16.92 -1.44 0.46
C VAL A 5 15.63 -0.70 0.82
N PRO A 6 15.59 0.63 0.67
CA PRO A 6 14.37 1.39 0.91
C PRO A 6 13.36 1.17 -0.22
N GLN A 7 12.08 1.34 0.08
CA GLN A 7 10.99 1.35 -0.91
C GLN A 7 10.98 0.09 -1.79
N TRP A 8 11.22 -1.06 -1.17
CA TRP A 8 11.37 -2.33 -1.85
C TRP A 8 10.02 -2.83 -2.37
N GLY A 9 9.93 -3.08 -3.68
CA GLY A 9 8.72 -3.56 -4.33
C GLY A 9 8.51 -5.06 -4.14
N VAL A 10 7.36 -5.46 -3.62
CA VAL A 10 6.90 -6.86 -3.56
C VAL A 10 5.44 -6.90 -3.96
N ALA A 11 5.10 -7.75 -4.94
CA ALA A 11 3.73 -8.14 -5.23
C ALA A 11 2.72 -6.97 -5.30
N GLY A 12 3.09 -5.87 -5.96
CA GLY A 12 2.22 -4.71 -6.20
C GLY A 12 2.11 -3.71 -5.05
N TYR A 13 2.94 -3.82 -4.01
CA TYR A 13 3.10 -2.80 -2.97
C TYR A 13 4.59 -2.57 -2.67
N ARG A 14 4.88 -1.55 -1.86
CA ARG A 14 6.23 -1.26 -1.38
C ARG A 14 6.30 -1.47 0.11
N ILE A 15 7.44 -2.00 0.53
CA ILE A 15 7.87 -2.08 1.93
C ILE A 15 8.81 -0.89 2.15
N ASP A 16 8.69 -0.20 3.29
CA ASP A 16 9.54 0.97 3.55
C ASP A 16 11.01 0.60 3.55
N PHE A 17 11.38 -0.51 4.20
CA PHE A 17 12.73 -1.08 4.14
C PHE A 17 12.71 -2.61 4.08
N ALA A 18 13.47 -3.18 3.15
CA ALA A 18 13.78 -4.61 3.11
C ALA A 18 15.24 -4.83 3.53
N LEU A 19 15.47 -5.75 4.46
CA LEU A 19 16.81 -6.11 4.92
C LEU A 19 17.18 -7.51 4.44
N ALA A 20 18.35 -7.60 3.84
CA ALA A 20 18.93 -8.82 3.29
C ALA A 20 19.64 -9.66 4.34
N HIS A 21 19.76 -10.95 4.05
CA HIS A 21 20.67 -11.85 4.71
C HIS A 21 22.12 -11.37 4.50
N PRO A 22 22.98 -11.33 5.55
CA PRO A 22 24.32 -10.78 5.44
C PRO A 22 25.22 -11.56 4.47
N GLU A 23 25.06 -12.88 4.41
CA GLU A 23 25.83 -13.76 3.50
C GLU A 23 25.13 -14.04 2.17
N GLN A 24 23.84 -13.68 2.05
CA GLN A 24 23.03 -13.95 0.86
C GLN A 24 22.29 -12.66 0.46
N PRO A 25 22.97 -11.67 -0.16
CA PRO A 25 22.38 -10.35 -0.41
C PRO A 25 21.13 -10.35 -1.31
N SER A 26 20.92 -11.41 -2.09
CA SER A 26 19.71 -11.61 -2.90
C SER A 26 18.52 -12.15 -2.10
N ARG A 27 18.75 -12.64 -0.88
CA ARG A 27 17.73 -13.17 0.03
C ARG A 27 17.36 -12.11 1.03
N MET A 28 16.21 -11.48 0.82
CA MET A 28 15.60 -10.63 1.83
C MET A 28 14.99 -11.48 2.96
N VAL A 29 15.16 -11.03 4.20
CA VAL A 29 14.76 -11.79 5.40
C VAL A 29 13.86 -11.00 6.34
N LEU A 30 13.90 -9.66 6.29
CA LEU A 30 13.07 -8.81 7.13
C LEU A 30 12.45 -7.67 6.32
N ALA A 31 11.14 -7.51 6.45
CA ALA A 31 10.39 -6.33 6.04
C ALA A 31 10.20 -5.41 7.25
N VAL A 32 10.55 -4.13 7.11
CA VAL A 32 10.29 -3.08 8.11
C VAL A 32 9.34 -2.05 7.52
N GLU A 33 8.23 -1.79 8.20
CA GLU A 33 7.27 -0.74 7.85
C GLU A 33 7.17 0.29 8.98
N ALA A 34 7.11 1.56 8.60
CA ALA A 34 6.83 2.66 9.51
C ALA A 34 5.32 2.95 9.47
N ASP A 35 4.65 2.79 10.61
CA ASP A 35 3.25 3.18 10.73
C ASP A 35 3.15 4.68 10.98
N GLY A 36 2.40 5.38 10.13
CA GLY A 36 1.99 6.76 10.34
C GLY A 36 0.74 6.81 11.21
N ASP A 37 0.53 7.91 11.93
CA ASP A 37 -0.61 8.08 12.86
C ASP A 37 -1.99 8.18 12.15
N SER A 38 -2.08 7.79 10.88
CA SER A 38 -3.30 7.85 10.05
C SER A 38 -4.18 6.63 10.28
N TYR A 39 -4.84 6.67 11.44
CA TYR A 39 -5.64 5.60 11.98
C TYR A 39 -7.07 5.59 11.42
N HIS A 40 -7.28 5.18 10.16
CA HIS A 40 -8.63 4.88 9.66
C HIS A 40 -8.87 3.38 9.58
N ARG A 41 -9.30 2.85 10.74
CA ARG A 41 -9.78 1.47 10.98
C ARG A 41 -11.02 1.11 10.14
N THR A 42 -10.87 0.98 8.83
CA THR A 42 -11.88 0.31 7.99
C THR A 42 -11.55 -1.19 7.94
N THR A 43 -12.55 -2.07 8.01
CA THR A 43 -12.37 -3.54 7.96
C THR A 43 -11.52 -3.99 6.75
N SER A 44 -11.70 -3.32 5.61
CA SER A 44 -10.93 -3.57 4.39
C SER A 44 -9.43 -3.26 4.54
N ALA A 45 -9.03 -2.25 5.32
CA ALA A 45 -7.63 -1.93 5.54
C ALA A 45 -6.92 -3.03 6.34
N ARG A 46 -7.59 -3.56 7.38
CA ARG A 46 -7.07 -4.65 8.22
C ARG A 46 -6.88 -5.95 7.46
N ASP A 47 -7.87 -6.32 6.64
CA ASP A 47 -7.78 -7.55 5.84
C ASP A 47 -6.60 -7.49 4.85
N ARG A 48 -6.29 -6.30 4.32
CA ARG A 48 -5.16 -6.10 3.43
C ARG A 48 -3.81 -6.18 4.14
N ASP A 49 -3.67 -5.51 5.29
CA ASP A 49 -2.45 -5.59 6.09
C ASP A 49 -2.15 -7.03 6.49
N ARG A 50 -3.20 -7.77 6.89
CA ARG A 50 -3.10 -9.20 7.21
C ARG A 50 -2.63 -10.02 6.01
N LEU A 51 -3.27 -9.87 4.85
CA LEU A 51 -2.88 -10.61 3.63
C LEU A 51 -1.47 -10.25 3.15
N ARG A 52 -1.06 -8.98 3.30
CA ARG A 52 0.30 -8.52 2.99
C ARG A 52 1.33 -9.24 3.87
N GLN A 53 1.10 -9.23 5.18
CA GLN A 53 1.97 -9.89 6.13
C GLN A 53 2.03 -11.41 5.86
N GLU A 54 0.90 -12.07 5.66
CA GLU A 54 0.83 -13.49 5.32
C GLU A 54 1.60 -13.83 4.03
N HIS A 55 1.57 -12.95 3.03
CA HIS A 55 2.33 -13.14 1.80
C HIS A 55 3.85 -13.07 2.05
N LEU A 56 4.32 -12.07 2.80
CA LEU A 56 5.73 -11.94 3.14
C LEU A 56 6.22 -13.12 3.98
N GLU A 57 5.43 -13.56 4.95
CA GLU A 57 5.74 -14.73 5.77
C GLU A 57 5.84 -16.01 4.92
N ARG A 58 4.97 -16.19 3.92
CA ARG A 58 5.08 -17.31 2.96
C ARG A 58 6.35 -17.25 2.09
N LEU A 59 6.91 -16.07 1.89
CA LEU A 59 8.19 -15.87 1.20
C LEU A 59 9.39 -16.17 2.12
N GLY A 60 9.14 -16.51 3.39
CA GLY A 60 10.17 -16.74 4.41
C GLY A 60 10.68 -15.45 5.05
N TRP A 61 9.96 -14.33 4.89
CA TRP A 61 10.34 -13.06 5.48
C TRP A 61 9.69 -12.90 6.85
N ARG A 62 10.38 -12.18 7.73
CA ARG A 62 9.80 -11.64 8.96
C ARG A 62 9.27 -10.24 8.71
N PHE A 63 8.34 -9.81 9.55
CA PHE A 63 7.73 -8.48 9.48
C PHE A 63 7.95 -7.73 10.79
N HIS A 64 8.38 -6.47 10.72
CA HIS A 64 8.61 -5.59 11.85
C HIS A 64 7.97 -4.24 11.61
N ARG A 65 7.18 -3.75 12.56
CA ARG A 65 6.51 -2.45 12.47
C ARG A 65 7.09 -1.48 13.48
N VAL A 66 7.39 -0.27 13.02
CA VAL A 66 7.89 0.85 13.81
C VAL A 66 6.80 1.90 13.88
N TRP A 67 6.39 2.31 15.07
CA TRP A 67 5.42 3.39 15.24
C TRP A 67 6.16 4.73 15.20
N ALA A 68 5.69 5.70 14.41
CA ALA A 68 6.31 7.02 14.36
C ALA A 68 6.48 7.64 15.76
N SER A 69 5.46 7.53 16.62
CA SER A 69 5.50 8.03 18.00
C SER A 69 6.59 7.37 18.86
N ALA A 70 6.78 6.05 18.73
CA ALA A 70 7.83 5.33 19.44
C ALA A 70 9.22 5.75 18.94
N TRP A 71 9.38 5.89 17.62
CA TRP A 71 10.62 6.35 17.01
C TRP A 71 11.00 7.77 17.44
N PHE A 72 10.02 8.68 17.49
CA PHE A 72 10.26 10.05 17.97
C PHE A 72 10.61 10.10 19.46
N ASN A 73 10.07 9.18 20.27
CA ASN A 73 10.34 9.14 21.70
C ASN A 73 11.73 8.56 22.02
N ASP A 74 12.12 7.47 21.37
CA ASP A 74 13.40 6.78 21.61
C ASP A 74 13.88 6.05 20.35
N PRO A 75 14.56 6.76 19.43
CA PRO A 75 15.00 6.18 18.17
C PRO A 75 16.08 5.14 18.36
N ASP A 76 16.94 5.29 19.38
CA ASP A 76 17.99 4.32 19.68
C ASP A 76 17.37 2.98 20.09
N ARG A 77 16.36 3.00 20.96
CA ARG A 77 15.66 1.77 21.34
C ARG A 77 14.95 1.11 20.17
N GLU A 78 14.26 1.87 19.32
CA GLU A 78 13.58 1.30 18.17
C GLU A 78 14.59 0.74 17.15
N LEU A 79 15.73 1.40 16.94
CA LEU A 79 16.83 0.86 16.13
C LEU A 79 17.34 -0.48 16.69
N HIS A 80 17.57 -0.58 18.00
CA HIS A 80 17.98 -1.85 18.62
C HIS A 80 16.94 -2.95 18.38
N ARG A 81 15.65 -2.64 18.47
CA ARG A 81 14.57 -3.60 18.18
C ARG A 81 14.57 -4.06 16.73
N ILE A 82 14.85 -3.17 15.77
CA ILE A 82 14.96 -3.53 14.36
C ILE A 82 16.17 -4.46 14.15
N ILE A 83 17.33 -4.13 14.74
CA ILE A 83 18.54 -4.94 14.64
C ILE A 83 18.29 -6.34 15.22
N THR A 84 17.72 -6.45 16.42
CA THR A 84 17.39 -7.76 17.02
C THR A 84 16.43 -8.54 16.14
N ALA A 85 15.39 -7.90 15.58
CA ALA A 85 14.47 -8.57 14.68
C ALA A 85 15.14 -9.06 13.38
N TRP A 86 16.15 -8.34 12.88
CA TRP A 86 16.93 -8.76 11.73
C TRP A 86 17.84 -9.95 12.05
N GLU A 87 18.53 -9.94 13.19
CA GLU A 87 19.36 -11.06 13.66
C GLU A 87 18.53 -12.34 13.85
N ASP A 88 17.33 -12.21 14.43
CA ASP A 88 16.37 -13.32 14.57
C ASP A 88 15.92 -13.83 13.19
N ALA A 89 15.62 -12.94 12.25
CA ALA A 89 15.20 -13.29 10.90
C ALA A 89 16.31 -14.02 10.13
N VAL A 90 17.57 -13.60 10.28
CA VAL A 90 18.75 -14.27 9.74
C VAL A 90 18.88 -15.68 10.32
N THR A 91 18.79 -15.80 11.65
CA THR A 91 18.89 -17.10 12.34
C THR A 91 17.81 -18.08 11.89
N LEU A 92 16.59 -17.60 11.62
CA LEU A 92 15.51 -18.43 11.08
C LEU A 92 15.77 -18.80 9.62
N ALA A 93 16.24 -17.85 8.81
CA ALA A 93 16.59 -18.07 7.41
C ALA A 93 17.71 -19.10 7.23
N ASP A 94 18.65 -19.21 8.18
CA ASP A 94 19.68 -20.25 8.15
C ASP A 94 19.15 -21.65 8.45
N LYS A 95 18.07 -21.75 9.25
CA LYS A 95 17.45 -23.03 9.61
C LYS A 95 16.50 -23.54 8.52
N GLU A 96 15.88 -22.62 7.78
CA GLU A 96 14.87 -22.95 6.78
C GLU A 96 15.39 -22.65 5.37
N PRO A 97 15.44 -23.65 4.46
CA PRO A 97 15.76 -23.38 3.07
C PRO A 97 14.70 -22.43 2.48
N PRO A 98 15.09 -21.50 1.59
CA PRO A 98 14.14 -20.58 0.99
C PRO A 98 13.02 -21.37 0.30
N PRO A 99 11.74 -20.95 0.44
CA PRO A 99 10.63 -21.68 -0.15
C PRO A 99 10.78 -21.74 -1.67
N VAL A 100 11.04 -22.95 -2.19
CA VAL A 100 11.37 -23.22 -3.60
C VAL A 100 10.24 -22.82 -4.56
N THR A 101 9.00 -22.77 -4.05
CA THR A 101 7.78 -22.40 -4.79
C THR A 101 7.56 -20.89 -4.85
N ALA A 102 8.02 -20.15 -3.83
CA ALA A 102 7.63 -18.75 -3.67
C ALA A 102 8.29 -17.80 -4.68
N MET A 103 9.37 -18.21 -5.37
CA MET A 103 9.98 -17.43 -6.47
C MET A 103 9.33 -17.68 -7.84
N ARG A 104 8.72 -18.86 -8.07
CA ARG A 104 8.13 -19.24 -9.36
C ARG A 104 6.65 -18.86 -9.47
N ASP A 105 5.94 -18.89 -8.34
CA ASP A 105 4.51 -18.59 -8.24
C ASP A 105 4.22 -17.27 -7.53
N LEU A 106 5.14 -16.29 -7.60
CA LEU A 106 4.75 -14.93 -7.23
C LEU A 106 3.61 -14.53 -8.16
N PRO A 107 2.40 -14.24 -7.65
CA PRO A 107 1.44 -13.53 -8.46
C PRO A 107 2.12 -12.21 -8.80
N GLN A 108 2.45 -12.03 -10.08
CA GLN A 108 2.87 -10.75 -10.62
C GLN A 108 1.65 -9.83 -10.55
N PHE A 109 1.38 -9.28 -9.37
CA PHE A 109 0.49 -8.15 -9.24
C PHE A 109 1.22 -6.96 -9.86
N THR A 110 1.11 -6.81 -11.17
CA THR A 110 1.61 -5.64 -11.90
C THR A 110 0.69 -4.48 -11.58
N THR A 111 0.97 -3.77 -10.49
CA THR A 111 0.36 -2.48 -10.23
C THR A 111 1.23 -1.41 -10.87
N SER A 112 0.96 -1.10 -12.13
CA SER A 112 1.39 0.18 -12.67
C SER A 112 0.86 1.29 -11.76
N THR A 113 1.67 2.29 -11.42
CA THR A 113 1.16 3.55 -10.82
C THR A 113 0.21 4.28 -11.75
N GLU A 114 0.16 3.85 -13.01
CA GLU A 114 -0.75 4.33 -14.03
C GLU A 114 -2.04 3.50 -14.04
N PRO A 115 -3.20 4.15 -13.96
CA PRO A 115 -4.49 3.53 -14.22
C PRO A 115 -4.51 2.71 -15.52
N THR A 116 -5.02 1.48 -15.45
CA THR A 116 -5.11 0.57 -16.61
C THR A 116 -6.35 0.84 -17.48
N LEU A 117 -7.39 1.47 -16.92
CA LEU A 117 -8.57 1.91 -17.68
C LEU A 117 -8.28 3.22 -18.43
N PRO A 118 -8.99 3.50 -19.55
CA PRO A 118 -8.90 4.79 -20.22
C PRO A 118 -9.42 5.91 -19.30
N ARG A 119 -8.71 7.04 -19.27
CA ARG A 119 -9.12 8.20 -18.49
C ARG A 119 -10.47 8.72 -19.01
N PRO A 120 -11.47 8.95 -18.14
CA PRO A 120 -12.73 9.55 -18.54
C PRO A 120 -12.51 10.91 -19.22
N ASN A 121 -13.15 11.13 -20.37
CA ASN A 121 -13.07 12.40 -21.08
C ASN A 121 -14.01 13.42 -20.42
N LEU A 122 -13.47 14.20 -19.49
CA LEU A 122 -14.20 15.25 -18.77
C LEU A 122 -13.63 16.61 -19.18
N THR A 123 -14.51 17.57 -19.48
CA THR A 123 -14.11 18.97 -19.63
C THR A 123 -13.65 19.48 -18.26
N PRO A 124 -12.39 19.96 -18.11
CA PRO A 124 -11.92 20.46 -16.83
C PRO A 124 -12.75 21.64 -16.37
N ASP A 125 -13.48 21.44 -15.27
CA ASP A 125 -14.18 22.48 -14.55
C ASP A 125 -13.69 22.46 -13.11
N PHE A 126 -13.22 23.59 -12.60
CA PHE A 126 -12.58 23.68 -11.29
C PHE A 126 -13.58 23.67 -10.12
N THR A 127 -14.84 23.31 -10.40
CA THR A 127 -15.93 23.19 -9.42
C THR A 127 -16.54 21.79 -9.43
N ILE A 128 -16.58 21.10 -8.28
CA ILE A 128 -17.10 19.72 -8.20
C ILE A 128 -18.59 19.60 -8.61
N ASP A 129 -19.36 20.67 -8.43
CA ASP A 129 -20.79 20.68 -8.73
C ASP A 129 -21.11 20.62 -10.23
N ASN A 130 -20.13 20.96 -11.06
CA ASN A 130 -20.27 20.93 -12.53
C ASN A 130 -20.01 19.54 -13.11
N TYR A 131 -19.50 18.61 -12.30
CA TYR A 131 -19.48 17.19 -12.64
C TYR A 131 -20.78 16.54 -12.18
N THR A 132 -21.26 15.57 -12.93
CA THR A 132 -22.31 14.65 -12.48
C THR A 132 -21.75 13.64 -11.48
N HIS A 133 -22.60 12.98 -10.69
CA HIS A 133 -22.16 11.92 -9.77
C HIS A 133 -21.43 10.80 -10.51
N ASP A 134 -21.97 10.37 -11.64
CA ASP A 134 -21.40 9.28 -12.46
C ASP A 134 -20.02 9.63 -13.03
N GLN A 135 -19.78 10.91 -13.37
CA GLN A 135 -18.45 11.36 -13.81
C GLN A 135 -17.42 11.29 -12.68
N VAL A 136 -17.80 11.61 -11.45
CA VAL A 136 -16.92 11.48 -10.27
C VAL A 136 -16.68 10.00 -9.95
N VAL A 137 -17.71 9.15 -10.03
CA VAL A 137 -17.58 7.69 -9.89
C VAL A 137 -16.65 7.12 -10.98
N ALA A 138 -16.78 7.56 -12.22
CA ALA A 138 -15.91 7.13 -13.32
C ALA A 138 -14.44 7.49 -13.09
N MET A 139 -14.16 8.67 -12.52
CA MET A 139 -12.81 9.05 -12.11
C MET A 139 -12.26 8.14 -11.02
N PHE A 140 -13.07 7.75 -10.04
CA PHE A 140 -12.67 6.76 -9.02
C PHE A 140 -12.46 5.38 -9.63
N LEU A 141 -13.33 4.92 -10.54
CA LEU A 141 -13.17 3.63 -11.22
C LEU A 141 -11.88 3.58 -12.05
N TRP A 142 -11.61 4.65 -12.80
CA TRP A 142 -10.35 4.85 -13.51
C TRP A 142 -9.18 4.81 -12.53
N ARG A 143 -9.18 5.64 -11.48
CA ARG A 143 -8.05 5.70 -10.55
C ARG A 143 -7.80 4.38 -9.84
N MET A 144 -8.86 3.67 -9.45
CA MET A 144 -8.76 2.36 -8.80
C MET A 144 -8.33 1.22 -9.75
N SER A 145 -8.19 1.47 -11.05
CA SER A 145 -7.71 0.49 -12.03
C SER A 145 -6.19 0.32 -12.06
N ASP A 146 -5.45 1.15 -11.31
CA ASP A 146 -4.00 1.01 -11.08
C ASP A 146 -3.64 -0.27 -10.29
N GLY A 147 -4.64 -0.97 -9.74
CA GLY A 147 -4.46 -2.15 -8.90
C GLY A 147 -3.90 -1.81 -7.51
N LEU A 148 -3.64 -0.54 -7.20
CA LEU A 148 -3.13 -0.11 -5.92
C LEU A 148 -4.19 -0.30 -4.84
N LEU A 149 -3.76 -0.82 -3.71
CA LEU A 149 -4.60 -0.97 -2.54
C LEU A 149 -4.40 0.23 -1.61
N LEU A 150 -4.77 1.42 -2.08
CA LEU A 150 -4.81 2.64 -1.26
C LEU A 150 -6.06 2.67 -0.38
N ASP A 151 -5.99 3.34 0.76
CA ASP A 151 -7.14 3.52 1.65
C ASP A 151 -8.17 4.53 1.08
N PRO A 152 -9.40 4.59 1.63
CA PRO A 152 -10.42 5.50 1.13
C PRO A 152 -10.05 6.99 1.21
N GLU A 153 -9.27 7.39 2.20
CA GLU A 153 -8.85 8.77 2.38
C GLU A 153 -7.81 9.16 1.31
N GLU A 154 -6.78 8.35 1.12
CA GLU A 154 -5.79 8.52 0.06
C GLU A 154 -6.44 8.56 -1.33
N ARG A 155 -7.44 7.70 -1.57
CA ARG A 155 -8.20 7.72 -2.83
C ARG A 155 -8.99 9.00 -3.01
N THR A 156 -9.62 9.50 -1.97
CA THR A 156 -10.36 10.78 -2.02
C THR A 156 -9.44 11.99 -2.18
N GLN A 157 -8.14 11.87 -1.92
CA GLN A 157 -7.15 12.92 -2.22
C GLN A 157 -6.70 12.92 -3.70
N GLN A 158 -6.63 11.76 -4.36
CA GLN A 158 -6.13 11.66 -5.74
C GLN A 158 -7.06 12.30 -6.78
N VAL A 159 -8.37 12.01 -6.71
CA VAL A 159 -9.34 12.47 -7.73
C VAL A 159 -9.42 14.00 -7.82
N PRO A 160 -9.45 14.76 -6.71
CA PRO A 160 -9.39 16.23 -6.75
C PRO A 160 -8.15 16.80 -7.45
N THR A 161 -6.98 16.20 -7.22
CA THR A 161 -5.73 16.58 -7.87
C THR A 161 -5.80 16.31 -9.37
N ASP A 162 -6.32 15.14 -9.77
CA ASP A 162 -6.50 14.77 -11.18
C ASP A 162 -7.49 15.69 -11.92
N LEU A 163 -8.48 16.25 -11.19
CA LEU A 163 -9.46 17.23 -11.68
C LEU A 163 -8.99 18.70 -11.57
N GLY A 164 -7.84 18.95 -10.94
CA GLY A 164 -7.23 20.28 -10.84
C GLY A 164 -7.84 21.22 -9.79
N PHE A 165 -8.55 20.70 -8.78
CA PHE A 165 -9.15 21.53 -7.74
C PHE A 165 -8.10 22.24 -6.87
N LYS A 166 -8.29 23.54 -6.64
CA LYS A 166 -7.40 24.37 -5.81
C LYS A 166 -7.87 24.54 -4.35
N ARG A 167 -9.16 24.28 -4.06
CA ARG A 167 -9.75 24.42 -2.72
C ARG A 167 -10.73 23.27 -2.44
N ARG A 168 -10.68 22.77 -1.20
CA ARG A 168 -11.48 21.66 -0.69
C ARG A 168 -12.36 22.17 0.47
N GLY A 169 -13.61 21.72 0.54
CA GLY A 169 -14.56 22.09 1.59
C GLY A 169 -15.51 20.94 1.89
N SER A 170 -16.20 20.97 3.04
CA SER A 170 -17.00 19.85 3.55
C SER A 170 -18.03 19.27 2.56
N ARG A 171 -18.59 20.10 1.68
CA ARG A 171 -19.51 19.68 0.60
C ARG A 171 -18.82 18.84 -0.48
N ILE A 172 -17.59 19.20 -0.84
CA ILE A 172 -16.76 18.49 -1.83
C ILE A 172 -16.43 17.10 -1.27
N ASP A 173 -16.07 17.04 0.01
CA ASP A 173 -15.65 15.81 0.69
C ASP A 173 -16.78 14.79 0.79
N ALA A 174 -17.97 15.23 1.23
CA ALA A 174 -19.15 14.36 1.31
C ALA A 174 -19.50 13.77 -0.06
N ARG A 175 -19.32 14.55 -1.13
CA ARG A 175 -19.58 14.12 -2.49
C ARG A 175 -18.53 13.11 -3.00
N LEU A 176 -17.26 13.37 -2.75
CA LEU A 176 -16.16 12.45 -3.10
C LEU A 176 -16.28 11.12 -2.36
N GLN A 177 -16.62 11.16 -1.06
CA GLN A 177 -16.81 9.96 -0.26
C GLN A 177 -17.96 9.10 -0.79
N ARG A 178 -19.11 9.72 -1.10
CA ARG A 178 -20.25 9.02 -1.70
C ARG A 178 -19.91 8.38 -3.04
N ALA A 179 -19.18 9.10 -3.90
CA ALA A 179 -18.77 8.58 -5.20
C ALA A 179 -17.75 7.42 -5.07
N LEU A 180 -16.84 7.50 -4.10
CA LEU A 180 -15.89 6.41 -3.83
C LEU A 180 -16.62 5.13 -3.36
N GLU A 181 -17.60 5.24 -2.46
CA GLU A 181 -18.40 4.10 -1.99
C GLU A 181 -19.12 3.40 -3.15
N ASP A 182 -19.74 4.17 -4.05
CA ASP A 182 -20.44 3.62 -5.22
C ASP A 182 -19.47 2.97 -6.22
N ALA A 183 -18.29 3.56 -6.41
CA ALA A 183 -17.24 2.99 -7.26
C ALA A 183 -16.71 1.65 -6.68
N GLN A 184 -16.53 1.57 -5.36
CA GLN A 184 -16.13 0.33 -4.67
C GLN A 184 -17.17 -0.78 -4.82
N ARG A 185 -18.46 -0.46 -4.62
CA ARG A 185 -19.57 -1.41 -4.83
C ARG A 185 -19.62 -1.92 -6.26
N THR A 186 -19.37 -1.05 -7.23
CA THR A 186 -19.35 -1.40 -8.66
C THR A 186 -18.25 -2.42 -8.96
N ARG A 187 -17.02 -2.23 -8.45
CA ARG A 187 -15.93 -3.21 -8.64
C ARG A 187 -16.20 -4.56 -7.96
N GLN A 188 -16.83 -4.57 -6.79
CA GLN A 188 -17.17 -5.81 -6.09
C GLN A 188 -18.18 -6.67 -6.87
N LYS A 189 -19.11 -6.05 -7.60
CA LYS A 189 -20.07 -6.76 -8.46
C LYS A 189 -19.47 -7.34 -9.73
N VAL A 190 -18.30 -6.85 -10.15
CA VAL A 190 -17.62 -7.25 -11.40
C VAL A 190 -16.58 -8.36 -11.15
N LYS A 191 -16.26 -8.67 -9.89
CA LYS A 191 -15.34 -9.75 -9.53
C LYS A 191 -16.06 -11.11 -9.71
N PRO A 192 -15.58 -12.01 -10.58
CA PRO A 192 -16.20 -13.31 -10.82
C PRO A 192 -16.13 -14.23 -9.59
#